data_AF-A0A956DJ32-F1
#
_entry.id   AF-A0A956DJ32-F1
#
_cell.length_a   1.000
_cell.length_b   1.000
_cell.length_c   1.000
_cell.angle_alpha   90.00
_cell.angle_beta   90.00
_cell.angle_gamma   90.00
#
_symmetry.space_group_name_H-M   'P 1'
#
loop_
_entity.id
_entity.type
_entity.pdbx_description
1 polymer ?
#
loop_
_entity_poly.entity_id
_entity_poly.type
_entity_poly.pdbx_seq_one_letter_code
_entity_poly.pdbx_strand_id
1 'polypeptide(L)'
;MSGLPQHLVDAILDRAIAEDLASGDLTSEACVPAEALATGEAITRHELVVCGGAVFGRAFERLDPSLEVEVLHADGEQVPAATVLWRVRGSARSILGAERIALNLTQRMCGIATLARRYVAALTPGSVTRIADTRKTTPG
;
A
#
# COMPACT_ATOMS: atom_id res chain seq x y z
N MET A 1 -16.75 -8.76 5.31
CA MET A 1 -15.34 -9.14 5.51
C MET A 1 -14.84 -8.36 6.71
N SER A 2 -14.37 -9.02 7.77
CA SER A 2 -13.73 -8.31 8.88
C SER A 2 -12.49 -7.62 8.35
N GLY A 3 -12.40 -6.29 8.51
CA GLY A 3 -11.22 -5.53 8.13
C GLY A 3 -9.97 -6.00 8.88
N LEU A 4 -8.79 -5.62 8.39
CA LEU A 4 -7.53 -5.87 9.10
C LEU A 4 -7.61 -5.28 10.52
N PRO A 5 -7.10 -6.00 11.55
CA PRO A 5 -7.05 -5.47 12.91
C PRO A 5 -6.12 -4.25 12.95
N GLN A 6 -6.72 -3.08 13.15
CA GLN A 6 -6.04 -1.78 13.01
C GLN A 6 -4.81 -1.65 13.92
N HIS A 7 -4.88 -2.14 15.15
CA HIS A 7 -3.75 -2.07 16.09
C HIS A 7 -2.51 -2.85 15.61
N LEU A 8 -2.66 -3.93 14.84
CA LEU A 8 -1.51 -4.64 14.26
C LEU A 8 -0.93 -3.89 13.07
N VAL A 9 -1.79 -3.29 12.25
CA VAL A 9 -1.36 -2.45 11.11
C VAL A 9 -0.59 -1.24 11.64
N ASP A 10 -1.13 -0.55 12.64
CA ASP A 10 -0.48 0.60 13.28
C ASP A 10 0.88 0.23 13.89
N ALA A 11 1.00 -0.93 14.56
CA ALA A 11 2.29 -1.38 15.10
C ALA A 11 3.36 -1.62 14.03
N ILE A 12 2.97 -2.14 12.86
CA ILE A 12 3.88 -2.32 11.71
C ILE A 12 4.25 -0.96 11.12
N LEU A 13 3.27 -0.07 10.95
CA LEU A 13 3.49 1.28 10.40
C LEU A 13 4.41 2.10 11.31
N ASP A 14 4.19 2.08 12.62
CA ASP A 14 5.01 2.82 13.58
C ASP A 14 6.47 2.35 13.55
N ARG A 15 6.70 1.05 13.39
CA ARG A 15 8.04 0.49 13.19
C ARG A 15 8.66 0.94 11.88
N ALA A 16 7.90 0.89 10.78
CA ALA A 16 8.39 1.33 9.48
C ALA A 16 8.68 2.83 9.44
N ILE A 17 7.86 3.66 10.09
CA ILE A 17 8.08 5.11 10.24
C ILE A 17 9.35 5.35 11.06
N ALA A 18 9.53 4.65 12.18
CA ALA A 18 10.73 4.76 12.99
C ALA A 18 12.00 4.31 12.25
N GLU A 19 11.89 3.36 11.31
CA GLU A 19 13.00 2.91 10.45
C GLU A 19 13.34 3.94 9.36
N ASP A 20 12.36 4.37 8.57
CA ASP A 20 12.57 5.23 7.39
C ASP A 20 12.78 6.71 7.77
N LEU A 21 12.16 7.18 8.86
CA LEU A 21 12.13 8.61 9.25
C LEU A 21 12.76 8.89 10.61
N ALA A 22 13.67 8.02 11.09
CA ALA A 22 14.33 8.16 12.40
C ALA A 22 14.93 9.56 12.66
N SER A 23 15.48 10.18 11.61
CA SER A 23 16.11 11.51 11.63
C SER A 23 15.31 12.57 10.86
N GLY A 24 14.06 12.26 10.48
CA GLY A 24 13.27 13.04 9.53
C GLY A 24 13.69 12.84 8.07
N ASP A 25 12.96 13.50 7.15
CA ASP A 25 13.27 13.51 5.72
C ASP A 25 14.00 14.81 5.36
N LEU A 26 15.29 14.86 5.69
CA LEU A 26 16.15 16.02 5.49
C LEU A 26 16.20 16.49 4.03
N THR A 27 16.04 15.56 3.08
CA THR A 27 16.07 15.90 1.65
C THR A 27 14.80 16.66 1.28
N SER A 28 13.62 16.14 1.66
CA SER A 28 12.36 16.86 1.42
C SER A 28 12.31 18.19 2.18
N GLU A 29 12.83 18.23 3.42
CA GLU A 29 12.90 19.46 4.20
C GLU A 29 13.80 20.54 3.55
N ALA A 30 14.89 20.13 2.91
CA ALA A 30 15.82 21.05 2.24
C ALA A 30 15.34 21.46 0.83
N CYS A 31 14.65 20.58 0.10
CA CYS A 31 14.36 20.77 -1.32
C CYS A 31 12.90 21.17 -1.62
N VAL A 32 11.96 20.93 -0.70
CA VAL A 32 10.52 21.17 -0.92
C VAL A 32 10.04 22.26 0.03
N PRO A 33 9.39 23.34 -0.41
CA PRO A 33 8.81 24.34 0.50
C PRO A 33 7.80 23.74 1.48
N ALA A 34 7.67 24.31 2.69
CA ALA A 34 6.80 23.75 3.74
C ALA A 34 5.30 23.88 3.40
N GLU A 35 4.96 24.89 2.62
CA GLU A 35 3.62 25.22 2.13
C GLU A 35 3.27 24.52 0.81
N ALA A 36 4.19 23.75 0.23
CA ALA A 36 3.96 23.09 -1.04
C ALA A 36 2.89 22.00 -0.91
N LEU A 37 1.87 22.08 -1.76
CA LEU A 37 0.84 21.06 -1.89
C LEU A 37 1.09 20.21 -3.14
N ALA A 38 0.79 18.91 -3.06
CA ALA A 38 0.95 17.98 -4.15
C ALA A 38 -0.23 17.01 -4.25
N THR A 39 -0.33 16.36 -5.40
CA THR A 39 -1.15 15.15 -5.62
C THR A 39 -0.23 14.03 -6.06
N GLY A 40 -0.16 12.96 -5.27
CA GLY A 40 0.56 11.74 -5.58
C GLY A 40 -0.39 10.67 -6.13
N GLU A 41 0.08 9.90 -7.12
CA GLU A 41 -0.69 8.81 -7.72
C GLU A 41 0.12 7.50 -7.69
N ALA A 42 -0.47 6.45 -7.12
CA ALA A 42 0.11 5.12 -7.11
C ALA A 42 -0.26 4.38 -8.40
N ILE A 43 0.68 4.35 -9.35
CA ILE A 43 0.46 3.80 -10.70
C ILE A 43 1.10 2.42 -10.82
N THR A 44 0.34 1.46 -11.34
CA THR A 44 0.84 0.11 -11.60
C THR A 44 1.83 0.08 -12.77
N ARG A 45 2.93 -0.68 -12.61
CA ARG A 45 3.90 -0.92 -13.70
C ARG A 45 3.62 -2.20 -14.49
N HIS A 46 2.84 -3.11 -13.90
CA HIS A 46 2.48 -4.40 -14.46
C HIS A 46 1.01 -4.70 -14.14
N GLU A 47 0.40 -5.62 -14.87
CA GLU A 47 -0.89 -6.18 -14.47
C GLU A 47 -0.78 -6.83 -13.08
N LEU A 48 -1.77 -6.58 -12.21
CA LEU A 48 -1.79 -7.13 -10.86
C LEU A 48 -3.22 -7.27 -10.32
N VAL A 49 -3.33 -7.97 -9.19
CA VAL A 49 -4.52 -7.96 -8.33
C VAL A 49 -4.29 -6.95 -7.20
N VAL A 50 -5.20 -5.97 -7.09
CA VAL A 50 -5.12 -4.89 -6.10
C VAL A 50 -5.32 -5.45 -4.70
N CYS A 51 -4.48 -5.07 -3.75
CA CYS A 51 -4.63 -5.42 -2.35
C CYS A 51 -3.91 -4.42 -1.45
N GLY A 52 -4.57 -4.00 -0.37
CA GLY A 52 -3.98 -3.15 0.66
C GLY A 52 -4.39 -1.68 0.58
N GLY A 53 -5.49 -1.33 -0.08
CA GLY A 53 -5.93 0.08 -0.15
C GLY A 53 -6.12 0.74 1.23
N ALA A 54 -6.62 -0.02 2.21
CA ALA A 54 -6.73 0.46 3.60
C ALA A 54 -5.36 0.68 4.27
N VAL A 55 -4.36 -0.17 3.97
CA VAL A 55 -2.99 -0.03 4.51
C VAL A 55 -2.29 1.15 3.85
N PHE A 56 -2.50 1.35 2.54
CA PHE A 56 -2.03 2.52 1.81
C PHE A 56 -2.50 3.81 2.50
N GLY A 57 -3.81 3.96 2.68
CA GLY A 57 -4.38 5.14 3.32
C GLY A 57 -3.90 5.34 4.75
N ARG A 58 -3.84 4.24 5.53
CA ARG A 58 -3.40 4.31 6.92
C ARG A 58 -1.94 4.75 7.05
N ALA A 59 -1.06 4.37 6.13
CA ALA A 59 0.34 4.82 6.15
C ALA A 59 0.48 6.34 6.05
N PHE A 60 -0.30 6.98 5.17
CA PHE A 60 -0.33 8.44 5.07
C PHE A 60 -0.96 9.08 6.30
N GLU A 61 -2.11 8.58 6.76
CA GLU A 61 -2.83 9.10 7.93
C GLU A 61 -1.99 9.02 9.21
N ARG A 62 -1.17 7.96 9.38
CA ARG A 62 -0.27 7.82 10.54
C ARG A 62 0.82 8.88 10.57
N LEU A 63 1.31 9.32 9.42
CA LEU A 63 2.33 10.36 9.32
C LEU A 63 1.72 11.76 9.39
N ASP A 64 0.62 11.99 8.67
CA ASP A 64 -0.06 13.27 8.57
C ASP A 64 -1.58 13.05 8.36
N PRO A 65 -2.41 13.28 9.39
CA PRO A 65 -3.85 13.06 9.30
C PRO A 65 -4.58 14.09 8.43
N SER A 66 -3.89 15.14 7.94
CA SER A 66 -4.47 16.12 7.02
C SER A 66 -4.43 15.66 5.55
N LEU A 67 -3.71 14.56 5.25
CA LEU A 67 -3.65 14.02 3.90
C LEU A 67 -4.96 13.32 3.51
N GLU A 68 -5.44 13.64 2.31
CA GLU A 68 -6.63 13.01 1.74
C GLU A 68 -6.22 11.85 0.84
N VAL A 69 -6.68 10.64 1.16
CA VAL A 69 -6.42 9.44 0.35
C VAL A 69 -7.71 8.96 -0.31
N GLU A 70 -7.65 8.80 -1.63
CA GLU A 70 -8.72 8.29 -2.46
C GLU A 70 -8.36 6.89 -2.98
N VAL A 71 -9.26 5.93 -2.77
CA VAL A 71 -9.13 4.56 -3.28
C VAL A 71 -9.95 4.41 -4.56
N LEU A 72 -9.27 4.23 -5.70
CA LEU A 72 -9.90 4.17 -7.02
C LEU A 72 -10.27 2.74 -7.44
N HIS A 73 -9.51 1.75 -6.95
CA HIS A 73 -9.75 0.33 -7.23
C HIS A 73 -9.86 -0.46 -5.92
N ALA A 74 -10.80 -1.39 -5.89
CA ALA A 74 -11.08 -2.19 -4.71
C ALA A 74 -10.11 -3.38 -4.59
N ASP A 75 -9.83 -3.78 -3.35
CA ASP A 75 -9.06 -4.99 -3.08
C ASP A 75 -9.71 -6.23 -3.75
N GLY A 76 -8.90 -7.02 -4.45
CA GLY A 76 -9.31 -8.21 -5.20
C GLY A 76 -9.58 -7.98 -6.70
N GLU A 77 -9.66 -6.72 -7.13
CA GLU A 77 -9.79 -6.34 -8.54
C GLU A 77 -8.50 -6.65 -9.32
N GLN A 78 -8.62 -7.14 -10.55
CA GLN A 78 -7.48 -7.33 -11.46
C GLN A 78 -7.43 -6.15 -12.42
N VAL A 79 -6.28 -5.49 -12.50
CA VAL A 79 -6.09 -4.27 -13.30
C VAL A 79 -4.86 -4.39 -14.19
N PRO A 80 -4.87 -3.79 -15.40
CA PRO A 80 -3.72 -3.77 -16.28
C PRO A 80 -2.64 -2.80 -15.78
N ALA A 81 -1.46 -2.86 -16.38
CA ALA A 81 -0.40 -1.87 -16.17
C ALA A 81 -0.89 -0.45 -16.51
N ALA A 82 -0.19 0.57 -15.98
CA ALA A 82 -0.51 1.98 -16.13
C ALA A 82 -1.88 2.38 -15.56
N THR A 83 -2.41 1.60 -14.62
CA THR A 83 -3.64 1.92 -13.87
C THR A 83 -3.30 2.65 -12.58
N VAL A 84 -4.03 3.72 -12.27
CA VAL A 84 -3.92 4.47 -11.00
C VAL A 84 -4.76 3.79 -9.94
N LEU A 85 -4.13 3.21 -8.91
CA LEU A 85 -4.83 2.47 -7.84
C LEU A 85 -5.40 3.41 -6.78
N TRP A 86 -4.56 4.32 -6.32
CA TRP A 86 -4.80 5.18 -5.17
C TRP A 86 -4.21 6.56 -5.46
N ARG A 87 -4.85 7.59 -4.91
CA ARG A 87 -4.40 8.98 -5.01
C ARG A 87 -4.30 9.59 -3.62
N VAL A 88 -3.29 10.40 -3.39
CA VAL A 88 -3.11 11.15 -2.14
C VAL A 88 -2.95 12.64 -2.44
N ARG A 89 -3.55 13.51 -1.63
CA ARG A 89 -3.48 14.97 -1.77
C ARG A 89 -3.17 15.64 -0.44
N GLY A 90 -2.37 16.71 -0.48
CA GLY A 90 -2.04 17.52 0.69
C GLY A 90 -0.58 17.97 0.68
N SER A 91 0.03 18.06 1.86
CA SER A 91 1.44 18.47 2.04
C SER A 91 2.39 17.61 1.20
N ALA A 92 3.19 18.26 0.34
CA ALA A 92 4.14 17.56 -0.52
C ALA A 92 5.22 16.83 0.30
N ARG A 93 5.71 17.44 1.39
CA ARG A 93 6.68 16.81 2.30
C ARG A 93 6.10 15.57 2.97
N SER A 94 4.86 15.65 3.45
CA SER A 94 4.18 14.53 4.11
C SER A 94 3.92 13.38 3.13
N ILE A 95 3.52 13.69 1.89
CA ILE A 95 3.35 12.68 0.84
C ILE A 95 4.67 11.94 0.58
N LEU A 96 5.78 12.67 0.40
CA LEU A 96 7.09 12.08 0.15
C LEU A 96 7.59 11.22 1.32
N GLY A 97 7.39 11.70 2.56
CA GLY A 97 7.81 10.98 3.76
C GLY A 97 7.10 9.64 3.96
N ALA A 98 5.81 9.55 3.60
CA ALA A 98 5.04 8.31 3.74
C ALA A 98 5.13 7.37 2.52
N GLU A 99 5.60 7.87 1.37
CA GLU A 99 5.56 7.16 0.08
C GLU A 99 6.20 5.78 0.17
N ARG A 100 7.44 5.71 0.66
CA ARG A 100 8.23 4.47 0.68
C ARG A 100 7.56 3.39 1.53
N ILE A 101 7.07 3.77 2.71
CA ILE A 101 6.40 2.87 3.66
C ILE A 101 5.10 2.34 3.03
N ALA A 102 4.27 3.24 2.51
CA ALA A 102 2.99 2.88 1.89
C ALA A 102 3.19 1.94 0.68
N LEU A 103 4.14 2.27 -0.20
CA LEU A 103 4.42 1.46 -1.39
C LEU A 103 5.06 0.12 -1.04
N ASN A 104 6.02 0.05 -0.12
CA ASN A 104 6.68 -1.20 0.23
C ASN A 104 5.67 -2.24 0.78
N LEU A 105 4.76 -1.83 1.66
CA LEU A 105 3.75 -2.70 2.23
C LEU A 105 2.75 -3.16 1.17
N THR A 106 2.22 -2.22 0.38
CA THR A 106 1.15 -2.50 -0.57
C THR A 106 1.62 -3.24 -1.81
N GLN A 107 2.83 -2.96 -2.30
CA GLN A 107 3.44 -3.73 -3.40
C GLN A 107 3.58 -5.20 -3.02
N ARG A 108 3.99 -5.47 -1.78
CA ARG A 108 4.08 -6.84 -1.27
C ARG A 108 2.71 -7.51 -1.19
N MET A 109 1.70 -6.80 -0.68
CA MET A 109 0.31 -7.31 -0.61
C MET A 109 -0.24 -7.62 -2.00
N CYS A 110 -0.14 -6.68 -2.95
CA CYS A 110 -0.52 -6.89 -4.36
C CYS A 110 0.25 -8.07 -4.98
N GLY A 111 1.55 -8.21 -4.70
CA GLY A 111 2.36 -9.32 -5.20
C GLY A 111 1.85 -10.68 -4.70
N ILE A 112 1.52 -10.79 -3.42
CA ILE A 112 0.94 -12.00 -2.82
C ILE A 112 -0.44 -12.30 -3.44
N ALA A 113 -1.32 -11.30 -3.52
CA ALA A 113 -2.66 -11.46 -4.09
C ALA A 113 -2.62 -11.89 -5.57
N THR A 114 -1.71 -11.29 -6.34
CA THR A 114 -1.50 -11.61 -7.76
C THR A 114 -0.99 -13.04 -7.92
N LEU A 115 -0.03 -13.47 -7.11
CA LEU A 115 0.49 -14.84 -7.15
C LEU A 115 -0.58 -15.87 -6.72
N ALA A 116 -1.34 -15.59 -5.66
CA ALA A 116 -2.44 -16.43 -5.23
C ALA A 116 -3.50 -16.58 -6.33
N ARG A 117 -3.86 -15.49 -7.01
CA ARG A 117 -4.78 -15.52 -8.17
C ARG A 117 -4.25 -16.43 -9.28
N ARG A 118 -2.95 -16.39 -9.59
CA ARG A 118 -2.33 -17.27 -10.60
C ARG A 118 -2.47 -18.75 -10.24
N TYR A 119 -2.31 -19.13 -8.97
CA TYR A 119 -2.53 -20.52 -8.54
C TYR A 119 -4.00 -20.94 -8.67
N VAL A 120 -4.93 -20.06 -8.29
CA VAL A 120 -6.37 -20.34 -8.46
C VAL A 120 -6.73 -20.49 -9.94
N ALA A 121 -6.19 -19.64 -10.81
CA ALA A 121 -6.43 -19.69 -12.26
C ALA A 121 -5.84 -20.94 -12.94
N ALA A 122 -4.85 -21.60 -12.32
CA ALA A 122 -4.26 -22.84 -12.82
C ALA A 122 -5.11 -24.09 -12.50
N LEU A 123 -6.16 -23.97 -11.68
CA LEU A 123 -7.08 -25.07 -11.41
C LEU A 123 -7.96 -25.37 -12.63
N THR A 124 -8.38 -26.63 -12.77
CA THR A 124 -9.33 -27.03 -13.81
C THR A 124 -10.62 -26.21 -13.70
N PRO A 125 -11.20 -25.72 -14.82
CA PRO A 125 -12.49 -25.04 -14.80
C PRO A 125 -13.56 -25.88 -14.08
N GLY A 126 -14.28 -25.25 -13.14
CA GLY A 126 -15.29 -25.93 -12.31
C GLY A 126 -14.73 -26.70 -11.11
N SER A 127 -13.43 -26.64 -10.85
CA SER A 127 -12.82 -27.26 -9.67
C SER A 127 -13.38 -26.68 -8.36
N VAL A 128 -13.65 -27.57 -7.40
CA VAL A 128 -14.03 -27.23 -6.02
C VAL A 128 -12.81 -27.09 -5.10
N THR A 129 -11.61 -27.35 -5.61
CA THR A 129 -10.35 -27.25 -4.86
C THR A 129 -10.09 -25.79 -4.46
N ARG A 130 -9.62 -25.61 -3.23
CA ARG A 130 -9.23 -24.29 -2.71
C ARG A 130 -7.72 -24.22 -2.52
N ILE A 131 -7.13 -23.08 -2.84
CA ILE A 131 -5.73 -22.77 -2.55
C ILE A 131 -5.67 -22.18 -1.14
N ALA A 132 -4.82 -22.74 -0.29
CA ALA A 132 -4.59 -22.30 1.08
C ALA A 132 -3.17 -21.78 1.27
N ASP A 133 -2.98 -20.87 2.22
CA ASP A 133 -1.67 -20.40 2.66
C ASP A 133 -1.08 -21.34 3.74
N THR A 134 0.04 -20.92 4.34
CA THR A 134 0.72 -21.69 5.40
C THR A 134 1.32 -20.77 6.45
N ARG A 135 1.85 -21.35 7.53
CA ARG A 135 2.64 -20.60 8.55
C ARG A 135 4.04 -20.18 8.09
N LYS A 136 4.40 -20.39 6.82
CA LYS A 136 5.69 -19.98 6.25
C LYS A 136 5.62 -18.52 5.77
N THR A 137 5.43 -17.62 6.72
CA THR A 137 5.30 -16.18 6.47
C THR A 137 6.59 -15.45 6.84
N THR A 138 6.77 -14.22 6.35
CA THR A 138 7.86 -13.37 6.86
C THR A 138 7.51 -12.94 8.28
N PRO A 139 8.45 -13.00 9.23
CA PRO A 139 8.26 -12.46 10.57
C PRO A 139 7.96 -10.96 10.52
N GLY A 140 7.06 -10.50 11.38
CA GLY A 140 6.62 -9.11 11.49
C GLY A 140 5.74 -8.92 12.71
#